data_AF-C4RID2-F1
#
_entry.id   AF-C4RID2-F1
#
_cell.length_a   1.000
_cell.length_b   1.000
_cell.length_c   1.000
_cell.angle_alpha   90.00
_cell.angle_beta   90.00
_cell.angle_gamma   90.00
#
_symmetry.space_group_name_H-M   'P 1'
#
loop_
_entity.id
_entity.type
_entity.pdbx_description
1 polymer ?
#
loop_
_entity_poly.entity_id
_entity_poly.type
_entity_poly.pdbx_seq_one_letter_code
_entity_poly.pdbx_strand_id
1 'polypeptide(L)'
;KVDAAVHLHELTAGHDLAAFVLFSSVAALIGSPGQGNYAAANAFLDALAERRRAEGLPGTSLAWGLWAEAAGMGGTLDEAGVSRLARMGAAPLATELGLELFDEARRSGEGL
;
A
#
# COMPACT_ATOMS: atom_id res chain seq x y z
N LYS A 1 -1.43 -9.38 -7.12
CA LYS A 1 -0.85 -8.83 -5.88
C LYS A 1 -0.41 -9.95 -4.95
N VAL A 2 -1.33 -10.82 -4.52
CA VAL A 2 -1.08 -11.93 -3.59
C VAL A 2 0.08 -12.83 -4.05
N ASP A 3 -0.03 -13.49 -5.20
CA ASP A 3 0.98 -14.48 -5.64
C ASP A 3 2.38 -13.89 -5.76
N ALA A 4 2.51 -12.69 -6.32
CA ALA A 4 3.79 -12.00 -6.44
C ALA A 4 4.40 -11.70 -5.07
N ALA A 5 3.59 -11.28 -4.09
CA ALA A 5 4.07 -10.99 -2.74
C ALA A 5 4.47 -12.27 -2.00
N VAL A 6 3.75 -13.39 -2.21
CA VAL A 6 4.13 -14.72 -1.70
C VAL A 6 5.48 -15.13 -2.27
N HIS A 7 5.64 -15.10 -3.60
CA HIS A 7 6.90 -15.46 -4.24
C HIS A 7 8.06 -14.58 -3.76
N LEU A 8 7.86 -13.26 -3.65
CA LEU A 8 8.89 -12.38 -3.11
C LEU A 8 9.24 -12.77 -1.67
N HIS A 9 8.26 -13.05 -0.81
CA HIS A 9 8.53 -13.46 0.56
C HIS A 9 9.33 -14.76 0.62
N GLU A 10 8.91 -15.79 -0.12
CA GLU A 10 9.56 -17.10 -0.12
C GLU A 10 11.00 -17.03 -0.66
N LEU A 11 11.20 -16.31 -1.77
CA LEU A 11 12.50 -16.20 -2.42
C LEU A 11 13.50 -15.32 -1.67
N THR A 12 13.03 -14.46 -0.76
CA THR A 12 13.92 -13.56 0.01
C THR A 12 13.90 -13.80 1.51
N ALA A 13 13.24 -14.84 2.01
CA ALA A 13 13.13 -15.11 3.45
C ALA A 13 14.50 -15.32 4.12
N GLY A 14 15.47 -15.90 3.41
CA GLY A 14 16.84 -16.12 3.90
C GLY A 14 17.85 -15.05 3.51
N HIS A 15 17.42 -13.95 2.88
CA HIS A 15 18.31 -12.88 2.42
C HIS A 15 18.37 -11.74 3.44
N ASP A 16 19.55 -11.16 3.62
CA ASP A 16 19.74 -9.96 4.44
C ASP A 16 19.26 -8.71 3.69
N LEU A 17 17.93 -8.56 3.62
CA LEU A 17 17.31 -7.44 2.95
C LEU A 17 17.38 -6.19 3.82
N ALA A 18 17.84 -5.08 3.26
CA ALA A 18 17.73 -3.77 3.89
C ALA A 18 16.27 -3.31 4.05
N ALA A 19 15.34 -3.82 3.24
CA ALA A 19 13.90 -3.63 3.40
C ALA A 19 13.06 -4.57 2.52
N PHE A 20 11.81 -4.73 2.92
CA PHE A 20 10.75 -5.38 2.13
C PHE A 20 9.49 -4.52 2.24
N VAL A 21 9.19 -3.71 1.22
CA VAL A 21 8.09 -2.73 1.25
C VAL A 21 6.99 -3.13 0.27
N LEU A 22 5.77 -3.25 0.78
CA LEU A 22 4.57 -3.58 0.02
C LEU A 22 3.68 -2.35 -0.12
N PHE A 23 3.24 -2.06 -1.35
CA PHE A 23 2.31 -0.97 -1.59
C PHE A 23 0.89 -1.51 -1.53
N SER A 24 0.26 -1.27 -0.38
CA SER A 24 -1.15 -1.55 -0.11
C SER A 24 -1.99 -0.32 -0.50
N SER A 25 -3.22 -0.26 -0.01
CA SER A 25 -4.17 0.81 -0.27
C SER A 25 -5.11 0.97 0.90
N VAL A 26 -5.50 2.21 1.20
CA VAL A 26 -6.49 2.54 2.25
C VAL A 26 -7.82 1.76 2.10
N ALA A 27 -8.17 1.38 0.87
CA ALA A 27 -9.29 0.49 0.57
C ALA A 27 -9.27 -0.86 1.32
N ALA A 28 -8.11 -1.34 1.78
CA ALA A 28 -8.01 -2.52 2.64
C ALA A 28 -8.54 -2.28 4.07
N LEU A 29 -8.46 -1.04 4.55
CA LEU A 29 -8.82 -0.65 5.92
C LEU A 29 -10.28 -0.23 6.03
N ILE A 30 -10.73 0.63 5.11
CA ILE A 30 -12.07 1.25 5.17
C ILE A 30 -13.03 0.72 4.09
N GLY A 31 -12.55 -0.18 3.22
CA GLY A 31 -13.30 -0.65 2.08
C GLY A 31 -13.42 0.38 0.95
N SER A 32 -13.80 -0.08 -0.24
CA SER A 32 -14.16 0.77 -1.37
C SER A 32 -15.26 0.07 -2.17
N PRO A 33 -16.49 0.62 -2.23
CA PRO A 33 -17.58 -0.11 -2.86
C PRO A 33 -17.33 -0.32 -4.35
N GLY A 34 -17.47 -1.57 -4.80
CA GLY A 34 -17.09 -2.02 -6.15
C GLY A 34 -15.66 -2.59 -6.24
N GLN A 35 -14.87 -2.51 -5.18
CA GLN A 35 -13.45 -2.91 -5.16
C GLN A 35 -13.13 -3.98 -4.11
N GLY A 36 -14.06 -4.90 -3.83
CA GLY A 36 -13.87 -5.94 -2.80
C GLY A 36 -12.67 -6.86 -3.06
N ASN A 37 -12.45 -7.26 -4.31
CA ASN A 37 -11.27 -8.02 -4.74
C ASN A 37 -9.97 -7.24 -4.53
N TYR A 38 -9.97 -5.94 -4.83
CA TYR A 38 -8.81 -5.06 -4.64
C TYR A 38 -8.53 -4.84 -3.15
N ALA A 39 -9.56 -4.61 -2.33
CA ALA A 39 -9.44 -4.49 -0.88
C ALA A 39 -8.85 -5.78 -0.26
N ALA A 40 -9.37 -6.96 -0.62
CA ALA A 40 -8.86 -8.24 -0.14
C ALA A 40 -7.39 -8.47 -0.53
N ALA A 41 -7.02 -8.12 -1.77
CA ALA A 41 -5.65 -8.28 -2.24
C ALA A 41 -4.65 -7.37 -1.51
N ASN A 42 -5.08 -6.16 -1.10
CA ASN A 42 -4.25 -5.22 -0.34
C ASN A 42 -4.20 -5.58 1.15
N ALA A 43 -5.31 -6.03 1.75
CA ALA A 43 -5.35 -6.55 3.12
C ALA A 43 -4.41 -7.76 3.30
N PHE A 44 -4.27 -8.60 2.26
CA PHE A 44 -3.27 -9.67 2.25
C PHE A 44 -1.84 -9.13 2.37
N LEU A 45 -1.51 -8.02 1.69
CA LEU A 45 -0.18 -7.41 1.77
C LEU A 45 0.10 -6.89 3.18
N ASP A 46 -0.90 -6.26 3.81
CA ASP A 46 -0.81 -5.77 5.18
C ASP A 46 -0.52 -6.93 6.15
N ALA A 47 -1.29 -8.02 6.04
CA ALA A 47 -1.09 -9.21 6.86
C ALA A 47 0.26 -9.91 6.59
N LEU A 48 0.75 -9.90 5.35
CA LEU A 48 2.05 -10.47 5.01
C LEU A 48 3.20 -9.66 5.63
N ALA A 49 3.11 -8.33 5.62
CA ALA A 49 4.10 -7.49 6.29
C ALA A 49 4.14 -7.76 7.81
N GLU A 50 2.97 -7.88 8.45
CA GLU A 50 2.88 -8.28 9.86
C GLU A 50 3.50 -9.64 10.12
N ARG A 51 3.18 -10.64 9.29
CA ARG A 51 3.75 -11.99 9.41
C ARG A 51 5.28 -11.96 9.31
N ARG A 52 5.83 -11.23 8.34
CA ARG A 52 7.28 -11.09 8.18
C ARG A 52 7.93 -10.48 9.44
N ARG A 53 7.34 -9.43 10.01
CA ARG A 53 7.84 -8.82 11.26
C ARG A 53 7.79 -9.80 12.44
N ALA A 54 6.72 -10.59 12.55
CA ALA A 54 6.60 -11.62 13.58
C ALA A 54 7.66 -12.73 13.45
N GLU A 55 8.18 -12.96 12.23
CA GLU A 55 9.27 -13.89 11.93
C GLU A 55 10.67 -13.24 12.07
N GLY A 56 10.75 -11.98 12.53
CA GLY A 56 12.01 -11.24 12.64
C GLY A 56 12.57 -10.76 11.30
N LEU A 57 11.77 -10.82 10.22
CA LEU A 57 12.15 -10.38 8.89
C LEU A 57 11.68 -8.94 8.64
N PRO A 58 12.41 -8.16 7.82
CA PRO A 58 11.93 -6.86 7.35
C PRO A 58 10.57 -7.01 6.66
N GLY A 59 9.62 -6.13 6.98
CA GLY A 59 8.29 -6.10 6.39
C GLY A 59 7.56 -4.81 6.72
N THR A 60 7.27 -4.01 5.69
CA THR A 60 6.50 -2.77 5.79
C THR A 60 5.40 -2.79 4.74
N SER A 61 4.16 -2.52 5.14
CA SER A 61 3.06 -2.27 4.21
C SER A 61 2.64 -0.81 4.32
N LEU A 62 2.41 -0.15 3.19
CA LEU A 62 1.97 1.25 3.14
C LEU A 62 0.59 1.32 2.48
N ALA A 63 -0.42 1.69 3.27
CA ALA A 63 -1.81 1.75 2.81
C ALA A 63 -2.11 3.10 2.12
N TRP A 64 -1.63 3.26 0.88
CA TRP A 64 -1.75 4.53 0.17
C TRP A 64 -3.21 4.95 -0.13
N GLY A 65 -3.45 6.26 -0.04
CA GLY A 65 -4.63 6.92 -0.60
C GLY A 65 -4.49 7.20 -2.10
N LEU A 66 -5.36 8.06 -2.63
CA LEU A 66 -5.27 8.52 -4.01
C LEU A 66 -4.02 9.40 -4.19
N TRP A 67 -3.20 9.15 -5.21
CA TRP A 67 -2.10 10.04 -5.60
C TRP A 67 -2.62 11.09 -6.58
N ALA A 68 -2.12 12.32 -6.47
CA ALA A 68 -2.60 13.48 -7.22
C ALA A 68 -2.20 13.48 -8.70
N GLU A 69 -1.14 12.79 -9.05
CA GLU A 69 -0.69 12.68 -10.44
C GLU A 69 -1.65 11.84 -11.28
N ALA A 70 -1.94 12.31 -12.49
CA ALA A 70 -2.80 11.62 -13.45
C ALA A 70 -2.15 10.37 -14.08
N ALA A 71 -1.00 9.93 -13.57
CA ALA A 71 -0.31 8.71 -13.99
C ALA A 71 -0.66 7.54 -13.03
N GLY A 72 -0.56 6.30 -13.53
CA GLY A 72 -0.83 5.11 -12.72
C GLY A 72 -2.33 4.88 -12.41
N MET A 73 -2.64 4.20 -11.30
CA MET A 73 -4.02 3.80 -10.99
C MET A 73 -4.96 5.00 -10.76
N GLY A 74 -4.46 6.13 -10.25
CA GLY A 74 -5.25 7.35 -10.03
C GLY A 74 -5.73 7.99 -11.34
N GLY A 75 -4.94 7.90 -12.40
CA GLY A 75 -5.30 8.40 -13.74
C GLY A 75 -6.39 7.60 -14.45
N THR A 76 -6.78 6.44 -13.93
CA THR A 76 -7.86 5.62 -14.50
C THR A 76 -9.24 5.95 -13.91
N LEU A 77 -9.28 6.81 -12.89
CA LEU A 77 -10.53 7.28 -12.30
C LEU A 77 -11.12 8.39 -13.16
N ASP A 78 -12.41 8.28 -13.43
CA ASP A 78 -13.17 9.39 -13.99
C ASP A 78 -13.42 10.48 -12.93
N GLU A 79 -13.90 11.65 -13.36
CA GLU A 79 -14.20 12.78 -12.47
C GLU A 79 -15.18 12.38 -11.34
N ALA A 80 -16.08 11.43 -11.60
CA ALA A 80 -17.01 10.90 -10.62
C ALA A 80 -16.29 10.09 -9.52
N GLY A 81 -15.32 9.26 -9.89
CA GLY A 81 -14.45 8.50 -8.99
C GLY A 81 -13.59 9.41 -8.11
N VAL A 82 -12.98 10.43 -8.69
CA VAL A 82 -12.19 11.44 -7.94
C VAL A 82 -13.08 12.22 -6.98
N SER A 83 -14.23 12.70 -7.43
CA SER A 83 -15.18 13.46 -6.60
C SER A 83 -15.74 12.63 -5.44
N ARG A 84 -15.90 11.32 -5.63
CA ARG A 84 -16.33 10.39 -4.57
C ARG A 84 -15.29 10.29 -3.47
N LEU A 85 -14.02 10.11 -3.84
CA LEU A 85 -12.92 10.02 -2.89
C LEU A 85 -12.73 11.33 -2.11
N ALA A 86 -12.82 12.47 -2.80
CA ALA A 86 -12.78 13.79 -2.16
C ALA A 86 -13.89 13.97 -1.11
N ARG A 87 -15.12 13.52 -1.39
CA ARG A 87 -16.24 13.55 -0.41
C ARG A 87 -16.03 12.64 0.79
N MET A 88 -15.19 11.62 0.66
CA MET A 88 -14.80 10.72 1.77
C MET A 88 -13.62 11.28 2.58
N GLY A 89 -13.18 12.52 2.32
CA GLY A 89 -12.05 13.14 3.00
C GLY A 89 -10.68 12.69 2.48
N ALA A 90 -10.64 11.86 1.43
CA ALA A 90 -9.40 11.42 0.81
C ALA A 90 -8.97 12.44 -0.25
N ALA A 91 -8.29 13.49 0.20
CA ALA A 91 -7.63 14.43 -0.70
C ALA A 91 -6.50 13.70 -1.47
N PRO A 92 -6.33 13.97 -2.78
CA PRO A 92 -5.21 13.41 -3.52
C PRO A 92 -3.86 13.82 -2.91
N LEU A 93 -2.97 12.85 -2.72
CA LEU A 93 -1.64 12.98 -2.16
C LEU A 93 -0.68 13.49 -3.24
N ALA A 94 -0.06 14.65 -3.01
CA ALA A 94 1.02 15.15 -3.85
C ALA A 94 2.21 14.18 -3.82
N THR A 95 2.91 14.02 -4.94
CA THR A 95 3.99 13.04 -5.07
C THR A 95 5.16 13.33 -4.16
N GLU A 96 5.51 14.60 -3.98
CA GLU A 96 6.54 15.03 -3.03
C GLU A 96 6.21 14.57 -1.62
N LEU A 97 4.97 14.81 -1.16
CA LEU A 97 4.51 14.38 0.15
C LEU A 97 4.43 12.85 0.26
N GLY A 98 4.02 12.15 -0.80
CA GLY A 98 4.01 10.69 -0.83
C GLY A 98 5.41 10.08 -0.68
N LEU A 99 6.42 10.70 -1.30
CA LEU A 99 7.81 10.28 -1.16
C LEU A 99 8.38 10.61 0.24
N GLU A 100 8.04 11.76 0.81
CA GLU A 100 8.41 12.10 2.19
C GLU A 100 7.84 11.09 3.20
N LEU A 101 6.57 10.69 3.04
CA LEU A 101 5.93 9.67 3.87
C LEU A 101 6.57 8.29 3.69
N PHE A 102 6.97 7.95 2.47
CA PHE A 102 7.69 6.70 2.21
C PHE A 102 9.04 6.67 2.92
N ASP A 103 9.81 7.77 2.86
CA ASP A 103 11.11 7.88 3.53
C ASP A 103 10.97 7.86 5.06
N GLU A 104 9.90 8.46 5.60
CA GLU A 104 9.59 8.39 7.02
C GLU A 104 9.27 6.96 7.47
N ALA A 105 8.39 6.25 6.76
CA ALA A 105 8.03 4.87 7.10
C ALA A 105 9.23 3.91 7.03
N ARG A 106 10.17 4.16 6.11
CA ARG A 106 11.45 3.43 6.06
C ARG A 106 12.34 3.68 7.29
N ARG A 107 12.32 4.89 7.85
CA ARG A 107 13.14 5.27 9.00
C ARG A 107 12.56 4.76 10.32
N SER A 108 11.24 4.76 10.47
CA SER A 108 10.56 4.32 11.69
C SER A 108 10.51 2.79 11.83
N GLY A 109 10.56 2.05 10.71
CA GLY A 109 10.31 0.60 10.70
C GLY A 109 8.84 0.25 10.94
N GLU A 110 7.96 1.25 10.98
CA GLU A 110 6.52 1.12 11.12
C GLU A 110 5.83 1.28 9.75
N GLY A 111 4.80 0.48 9.50
CA GLY A 111 3.88 0.70 8.38
C GLY A 111 2.77 1.67 8.78
N LEU A 112 2.32 2.50 7.83
CA LEU A 112 1.15 3.38 7.96
C LEU A 112 -0.11 2.70 7.39
#